data_AF-A0A0A2A7B1-F1
#
_entry.id   AF-A0A0A2A7B1-F1
#
_cell.length_a   1.000
_cell.length_b   1.000
_cell.length_c   1.000
_cell.angle_alpha   90.00
_cell.angle_beta   90.00
_cell.angle_gamma   90.00
#
_symmetry.space_group_name_H-M   'P 1'
#
loop_
_entity.id
_entity.type
_entity.pdbx_description
1 polymer ?
#
loop_
_entity_poly.entity_id
_entity_poly.type
_entity_poly.pdbx_seq_one_letter_code
_entity_poly.pdbx_strand_id
1 'polypeptide(L)'
;MTARLFRKYLNNNQEGFTLIELIVVVVIIGILSALSIPNFIKFINKATEIEGSTQVSNFIKAAQMCYLDYGKLPQNAGELSKCTPVPACQWAAHLKGKEICKTWKQLDLAVDNPSTPQWNSPLGFFNIRMSQKGTNLFIRSIPYFKGTAGTSACFNSITGTITTGTFKTRDSYYSGEKRSVGINTNDDVPELNC
;
A
#
# COMPACT_ATOMS: atom_id res chain seq x y z
N MET A 1 -5.24 32.29 -53.36
CA MET A 1 -3.87 32.06 -53.87
C MET A 1 -3.00 31.37 -52.80
N THR A 2 -3.42 30.24 -52.22
CA THR A 2 -2.73 29.65 -51.04
C THR A 2 -2.62 28.12 -51.04
N ALA A 3 -3.00 27.43 -52.12
CA ALA A 3 -2.97 25.95 -52.18
C ALA A 3 -1.65 25.35 -52.71
N ARG A 4 -0.56 26.14 -52.85
CA ARG A 4 0.71 25.66 -53.46
C ARG A 4 1.85 25.40 -52.46
N LEU A 5 1.70 25.73 -51.18
CA LEU A 5 2.81 25.64 -50.21
C LEU A 5 2.86 24.34 -49.40
N PHE A 6 1.78 23.57 -49.29
CA PHE A 6 1.77 22.30 -48.55
C PHE A 6 2.46 21.14 -49.30
N ARG A 7 2.64 21.26 -50.62
CA ARG A 7 3.17 20.17 -51.47
C ARG A 7 4.70 20.06 -51.45
N LYS A 8 5.41 21.07 -50.91
CA LYS A 8 6.88 21.12 -50.96
C LYS A 8 7.57 20.33 -49.83
N TYR A 9 6.82 19.88 -48.81
CA TYR A 9 7.37 19.08 -47.70
C TYR A 9 7.15 17.56 -47.84
N LEU A 10 6.42 17.12 -48.86
CA LEU A 10 6.16 15.70 -49.15
C LEU A 10 7.17 15.09 -50.14
N ASN A 11 8.26 15.81 -50.47
CA ASN A 11 9.20 15.40 -51.52
C ASN A 11 10.65 15.38 -51.05
N ASN A 12 10.88 15.01 -49.79
CA ASN A 12 12.19 14.61 -49.30
C ASN A 12 12.12 13.10 -49.00
N ASN A 13 12.83 12.29 -49.80
CA ASN A 13 13.23 10.89 -49.56
C ASN A 13 12.52 10.20 -48.38
N GLN A 14 11.25 9.83 -48.54
CA GLN A 14 10.61 8.91 -47.63
C GLN A 14 11.11 7.50 -47.96
N GLU A 15 12.28 7.16 -47.45
CA GLU A 15 12.71 5.76 -47.36
C GLU A 15 11.68 5.02 -46.50
N GLY A 16 10.90 4.14 -47.14
CA GLY A 16 9.90 3.34 -46.46
C GLY A 16 10.58 2.30 -45.58
N PHE A 17 10.11 2.18 -44.33
CA PHE A 17 10.53 1.10 -43.43
C PHE A 17 10.33 -0.26 -44.10
N THR A 18 11.33 -1.14 -44.01
CA THR A 18 11.18 -2.47 -44.59
C THR A 18 10.33 -3.36 -43.68
N LEU A 19 9.52 -4.24 -44.28
CA LEU A 19 8.69 -5.19 -43.52
C LEU A 19 9.56 -6.10 -42.62
N ILE A 20 10.74 -6.48 -43.12
CA ILE A 20 11.70 -7.32 -42.39
C ILE A 20 12.27 -6.61 -41.16
N GLU A 21 12.56 -5.31 -41.25
CA GLU A 21 13.09 -4.51 -40.15
C GLU A 21 12.08 -4.40 -39.01
N LEU A 22 10.80 -4.22 -39.35
CA LEU A 22 9.73 -4.24 -38.36
C LEU A 22 9.55 -5.63 -37.74
N ILE A 23 9.65 -6.71 -38.54
CA ILE A 23 9.56 -8.09 -38.05
C ILE A 23 10.68 -8.41 -37.05
N VAL A 24 11.93 -8.07 -37.36
CA VAL A 24 13.07 -8.33 -36.45
C VAL A 24 12.89 -7.57 -35.14
N VAL A 25 12.43 -6.33 -35.18
CA VAL A 25 12.19 -5.51 -33.97
C VAL A 25 11.11 -6.12 -33.07
N VAL A 26 9.96 -6.52 -33.62
CA VAL A 26 8.90 -7.13 -32.79
C VAL A 26 9.31 -8.50 -32.24
N VAL A 27 10.15 -9.25 -32.96
CA VAL A 27 10.73 -10.51 -32.46
C VAL A 27 11.66 -10.25 -31.27
N ILE A 28 12.57 -9.28 -31.37
CA ILE A 28 13.49 -8.94 -30.27
C ILE A 28 12.69 -8.44 -29.04
N ILE A 29 11.72 -7.53 -29.24
CA ILE A 29 10.86 -7.04 -28.14
C ILE A 29 10.05 -8.20 -27.52
N GLY A 30 9.57 -9.14 -28.33
CA GLY A 30 8.84 -10.32 -27.85
C GLY A 30 9.68 -11.20 -26.92
N ILE A 31 10.92 -11.51 -27.31
CA ILE A 31 11.85 -12.33 -26.50
C ILE A 31 12.18 -11.61 -25.18
N LEU A 32 12.51 -10.32 -25.24
CA LEU A 32 12.84 -9.53 -24.04
C LEU A 32 11.64 -9.41 -23.08
N SER A 33 10.43 -9.23 -23.62
CA SER A 33 9.20 -9.12 -22.82
C SER A 33 8.88 -10.42 -22.10
N ALA A 34 9.01 -11.57 -22.77
CA ALA A 34 8.75 -12.88 -22.17
C ALA A 34 9.63 -13.16 -20.95
N LEU A 35 10.91 -12.74 -20.99
CA LEU A 35 11.83 -12.88 -19.86
C LEU A 35 11.56 -11.86 -18.74
N SER A 36 11.09 -10.66 -19.09
CA SER A 36 10.97 -9.54 -18.14
C SER A 36 9.68 -9.57 -17.30
N ILE A 37 8.56 -10.03 -17.87
CA ILE A 37 7.24 -10.05 -17.19
C ILE A 37 7.24 -10.76 -15.82
N PRO A 38 7.77 -12.00 -15.65
CA PRO A 38 7.69 -12.67 -14.35
C PRO A 38 8.50 -11.96 -13.26
N ASN A 39 9.63 -11.36 -13.61
CA ASN A 39 10.44 -10.59 -12.66
C ASN A 39 9.73 -9.29 -12.25
N PHE A 40 9.04 -8.64 -13.19
CA PHE A 40 8.26 -7.44 -12.90
C PHE A 40 7.12 -7.71 -11.90
N ILE A 41 6.41 -8.84 -12.03
CA ILE A 41 5.35 -9.22 -11.07
C ILE A 41 5.92 -9.42 -9.66
N LYS A 42 7.07 -10.09 -9.52
CA LYS A 42 7.75 -10.25 -8.22
C LYS A 42 8.14 -8.90 -7.61
N PHE A 43 8.62 -7.97 -8.43
CA PHE A 43 8.96 -6.62 -7.98
C PHE A 43 7.74 -5.86 -7.44
N ILE A 44 6.60 -5.95 -8.13
CA ILE A 44 5.34 -5.35 -7.64
C ILE A 44 4.96 -5.94 -6.29
N ASN A 45 4.97 -7.26 -6.13
CA ASN A 45 4.63 -7.92 -4.86
C ASN A 45 5.60 -7.51 -3.73
N LYS A 46 6.87 -7.30 -4.05
CA LYS A 46 7.83 -6.80 -3.04
C LYS A 46 7.54 -5.35 -2.66
N ALA A 47 7.20 -4.52 -3.63
CA ALA A 47 6.84 -3.12 -3.41
C ALA A 47 5.57 -3.00 -2.54
N THR A 48 4.59 -3.88 -2.71
CA THR A 48 3.40 -3.90 -1.84
C THR A 48 3.76 -4.26 -0.40
N GLU A 49 4.58 -5.29 -0.17
CA GLU A 49 5.04 -5.62 1.20
C GLU A 49 5.78 -4.46 1.89
N ILE A 50 6.61 -3.73 1.13
CA ILE A 50 7.37 -2.57 1.64
C ILE A 50 6.41 -1.45 2.09
N GLU A 51 5.29 -1.24 1.40
CA GLU A 51 4.31 -0.22 1.77
C GLU A 51 3.73 -0.46 3.16
N GLY A 52 3.35 -1.70 3.47
CA GLY A 52 2.82 -2.08 4.79
C GLY A 52 3.86 -1.92 5.88
N SER A 53 5.09 -2.40 5.64
CA SER A 53 6.20 -2.28 6.59
C SER A 53 6.58 -0.83 6.89
N THR A 54 6.66 0.00 5.84
CA THR A 54 7.00 1.42 5.95
C THR A 54 5.95 2.17 6.75
N GLN A 55 4.67 1.92 6.48
CA GLN A 55 3.59 2.55 7.23
C GLN A 55 3.62 2.18 8.70
N VAL A 56 3.73 0.89 9.03
CA VAL A 56 3.80 0.44 10.42
C VAL A 56 5.02 1.04 11.14
N SER A 57 6.19 1.10 10.50
CA SER A 57 7.40 1.71 11.06
C SER A 57 7.23 3.21 11.33
N ASN A 58 6.59 3.93 10.40
CA ASN A 58 6.33 5.36 10.56
C ASN A 58 5.35 5.62 11.70
N PHE A 59 4.23 4.87 11.74
CA PHE A 59 3.21 5.05 12.77
C PHE A 59 3.68 4.66 14.17
N ILE A 60 4.48 3.60 14.32
CA ILE A 60 4.95 3.20 15.65
C ILE A 60 5.95 4.20 16.22
N LYS A 61 6.82 4.77 15.38
CA LYS A 61 7.74 5.86 15.76
C LYS A 61 6.97 7.14 16.09
N ALA A 62 5.95 7.46 15.29
CA ALA A 62 5.10 8.61 15.58
C ALA A 62 4.32 8.44 16.89
N ALA A 63 3.86 7.22 17.20
CA ALA A 63 3.20 6.94 18.47
C ALA A 63 4.15 7.07 19.67
N GLN A 64 5.43 6.68 19.52
CA GLN A 64 6.46 6.96 20.51
C GLN A 64 6.61 8.47 20.72
N MET A 65 6.70 9.27 19.63
CA MET A 65 6.75 10.73 19.74
C MET A 65 5.51 11.32 20.41
N CYS A 66 4.31 10.85 20.05
CA CYS A 66 3.07 11.26 20.72
C CYS A 66 3.11 11.00 22.22
N TYR A 67 3.65 9.84 22.63
CA TYR A 67 3.77 9.50 24.04
C TYR A 67 4.72 10.44 24.77
N LEU A 68 5.85 10.82 24.14
CA LEU A 68 6.80 11.78 24.70
C LEU A 68 6.21 13.19 24.84
N ASP A 69 5.40 13.62 23.88
CA ASP A 69 4.82 14.97 23.86
C ASP A 69 3.60 15.12 24.79
N TYR A 70 2.71 14.10 24.83
CA TYR A 70 1.42 14.18 25.51
C TYR A 70 1.31 13.30 26.75
N GLY A 71 2.32 12.46 27.02
CA GLY A 71 2.32 11.52 28.15
C GLY A 71 1.28 10.39 28.02
N LYS A 72 0.67 10.21 26.84
CA LYS A 72 -0.40 9.24 26.59
C LYS A 72 -0.19 8.54 25.25
N LEU A 73 -0.43 7.23 25.22
CA LEU A 73 -0.42 6.47 23.98
C LEU A 73 -1.64 6.82 23.13
N PRO A 74 -1.49 6.99 21.80
CA PRO A 74 -2.62 7.24 20.92
C PRO A 74 -3.51 5.99 20.82
N GLN A 75 -4.82 6.16 20.97
CA GLN A 75 -5.80 5.06 20.93
C GLN A 75 -6.50 4.92 19.57
N ASN A 76 -6.48 5.96 18.75
CA ASN A 76 -7.16 6.01 17.47
C ASN A 76 -6.35 6.84 16.45
N ALA A 77 -6.77 6.78 15.18
CA ALA A 77 -6.09 7.47 14.09
C ALA A 77 -6.05 9.00 14.28
N GLY A 78 -7.06 9.60 14.92
CA GLY A 78 -7.15 11.04 15.17
C GLY A 78 -6.24 11.54 16.30
N GLU A 79 -5.89 10.68 17.25
CA GLU A 79 -4.85 10.98 18.24
C GLU A 79 -3.46 10.82 17.64
N LEU A 80 -3.25 9.77 16.84
CA LEU A 80 -2.00 9.56 16.12
C LEU A 80 -1.74 10.67 15.10
N SER A 81 -2.79 11.22 14.49
CA SER A 81 -2.68 12.28 13.48
C SER A 81 -2.11 13.59 14.00
N LYS A 82 -2.13 13.80 15.32
CA LYS A 82 -1.50 14.96 15.98
C LYS A 82 0.02 14.95 15.87
N CYS A 83 0.63 13.79 15.65
CA CYS A 83 2.09 13.62 15.63
C CYS A 83 2.61 13.22 14.24
N THR A 84 1.78 12.59 13.42
CA THR A 84 2.12 12.29 12.01
C THR A 84 0.85 12.31 11.17
N PRO A 85 0.88 12.80 9.91
CA PRO A 85 -0.22 12.56 8.99
C PRO A 85 -0.52 11.06 8.89
N VAL A 86 -1.80 10.69 8.96
CA VAL A 86 -2.26 9.31 8.79
C VAL A 86 -2.98 9.20 7.45
N PRO A 87 -2.24 9.06 6.34
CA PRO A 87 -2.84 8.97 5.03
C PRO A 87 -3.64 7.67 4.95
N ALA A 88 -4.90 7.78 4.54
CA ALA A 88 -5.76 6.63 4.39
C ALA A 88 -6.60 6.69 3.13
N CYS A 89 -7.10 5.53 2.74
CA CYS A 89 -8.10 5.39 1.71
C CYS A 89 -9.50 5.23 2.33
N GLN A 90 -10.55 5.54 1.58
CA GLN A 90 -11.96 5.47 2.00
C GLN A 90 -12.30 4.15 2.73
N TRP A 91 -13.20 4.22 3.71
CA TRP A 91 -13.60 3.14 4.63
C TRP A 91 -14.21 1.88 3.98
N ALA A 92 -14.38 1.85 2.65
CA ALA A 92 -14.89 0.73 1.86
C ALA A 92 -13.99 0.35 0.67
N ALA A 93 -12.73 0.81 0.65
CA ALA A 93 -11.78 0.52 -0.42
C ALA A 93 -11.66 -0.97 -0.77
N HIS A 94 -11.72 -1.81 0.25
CA HIS A 94 -11.67 -3.27 0.11
C HIS A 94 -12.88 -3.85 -0.65
N LEU A 95 -14.03 -3.15 -0.71
CA LEU A 95 -15.28 -3.64 -1.33
C LEU A 95 -15.34 -3.44 -2.85
N LYS A 96 -14.65 -2.45 -3.42
CA LYS A 96 -14.58 -2.26 -4.89
C LYS A 96 -13.16 -2.36 -5.46
N GLY A 97 -12.24 -2.92 -4.68
CA GLY A 97 -10.86 -3.16 -5.08
C GLY A 97 -9.95 -1.92 -5.05
N LYS A 98 -8.69 -2.15 -5.41
CA LYS A 98 -7.57 -1.18 -5.38
C LYS A 98 -7.86 0.15 -6.11
N GLU A 99 -8.77 0.14 -7.08
CA GLU A 99 -9.03 1.28 -7.96
C GLU A 99 -9.63 2.49 -7.23
N ILE A 100 -10.38 2.27 -6.15
CA ILE A 100 -10.88 3.37 -5.31
C ILE A 100 -9.70 4.17 -4.72
N CYS A 101 -8.63 3.52 -4.31
CA CYS A 101 -7.54 4.23 -3.64
C CYS A 101 -6.65 5.04 -4.60
N LYS A 102 -6.71 4.77 -5.90
CA LYS A 102 -5.94 5.53 -6.90
C LYS A 102 -6.61 6.84 -7.30
N THR A 103 -7.94 6.89 -7.27
CA THR A 103 -8.73 7.99 -7.84
C THR A 103 -9.31 8.93 -6.80
N TRP A 104 -9.30 8.53 -5.53
CA TRP A 104 -9.87 9.31 -4.45
C TRP A 104 -8.81 10.12 -3.72
N LYS A 105 -9.22 11.28 -3.22
CA LYS A 105 -8.38 12.11 -2.35
C LYS A 105 -7.99 11.26 -1.13
N GLN A 106 -6.70 11.24 -0.81
CA GLN A 106 -6.23 10.63 0.43
C GLN A 106 -6.97 11.28 1.60
N LEU A 107 -7.58 10.44 2.43
CA LEU A 107 -8.34 10.85 3.60
C LEU A 107 -7.35 11.27 4.67
N ASP A 108 -7.58 12.45 5.26
CA ASP A 108 -6.93 12.80 6.51
C ASP A 108 -7.82 12.26 7.63
N LEU A 109 -7.44 11.11 8.19
CA LEU A 109 -8.24 10.44 9.22
C LEU A 109 -8.44 11.29 10.48
N ALA A 110 -7.60 12.32 10.70
CA ALA A 110 -7.80 13.30 11.75
C ALA A 110 -9.18 13.98 11.67
N VAL A 111 -9.69 14.14 10.46
CA VAL A 111 -10.88 14.95 10.16
C VAL A 111 -12.09 14.07 9.88
N ASP A 112 -11.91 12.99 9.14
CA ASP A 112 -13.03 12.24 8.57
C ASP A 112 -13.54 11.07 9.45
N ASN A 113 -12.67 10.46 10.28
CA ASN A 113 -13.07 9.45 11.26
C ASN A 113 -12.00 9.29 12.37
N PRO A 114 -11.83 10.29 13.24
CA PRO A 114 -10.72 10.34 14.19
C PRO A 114 -10.71 9.18 15.19
N SER A 115 -11.88 8.69 15.60
CA SER A 115 -12.00 7.63 16.62
C SER A 115 -11.71 6.22 16.10
N THR A 116 -11.40 6.04 14.81
CA THR A 116 -11.18 4.70 14.28
C THR A 116 -9.82 4.12 14.73
N PRO A 117 -9.79 2.90 15.31
CA PRO A 117 -8.55 2.19 15.58
C PRO A 117 -7.98 1.50 14.32
N GLN A 118 -8.68 1.59 13.18
CA GLN A 118 -8.27 0.92 11.96
C GLN A 118 -8.58 1.73 10.70
N TRP A 119 -7.74 1.60 9.68
CA TRP A 119 -7.88 2.31 8.42
C TRP A 119 -7.25 1.57 7.27
N ASN A 120 -7.51 2.01 6.05
CA ASN A 120 -7.00 1.37 4.85
C ASN A 120 -5.75 2.10 4.39
N SER A 121 -4.73 1.35 3.97
CA SER A 121 -3.51 1.93 3.43
C SER A 121 -3.82 2.78 2.19
N PRO A 122 -3.01 3.81 1.88
CA PRO A 122 -3.27 4.69 0.76
C PRO A 122 -3.29 3.99 -0.60
N LEU A 123 -2.60 2.85 -0.75
CA LEU A 123 -2.65 2.06 -1.97
C LEU A 123 -3.73 0.96 -1.95
N GLY A 124 -4.47 0.81 -0.84
CA GLY A 124 -5.54 -0.16 -0.69
C GLY A 124 -5.09 -1.61 -0.56
N PHE A 125 -3.84 -1.85 -0.17
CA PHE A 125 -3.29 -3.20 -0.02
C PHE A 125 -3.41 -3.76 1.40
N PHE A 126 -3.45 -2.88 2.41
CA PHE A 126 -3.48 -3.29 3.81
C PHE A 126 -4.62 -2.63 4.58
N ASN A 127 -5.16 -3.37 5.54
CA ASN A 127 -5.85 -2.80 6.68
C ASN A 127 -4.82 -2.53 7.79
N ILE A 128 -4.67 -1.28 8.17
CA ILE A 128 -3.82 -0.89 9.29
C ILE A 128 -4.70 -0.85 10.52
N ARG A 129 -4.26 -1.53 11.57
CA ARG A 129 -4.96 -1.63 12.84
C ARG A 129 -4.04 -1.25 13.97
N MET A 130 -4.56 -0.43 14.85
CA MET A 130 -3.97 -0.05 16.12
C MET A 130 -4.73 -0.70 17.26
N SER A 131 -4.01 -1.21 18.25
CA SER A 131 -4.58 -1.82 19.45
C SER A 131 -3.66 -1.55 20.62
N GLN A 132 -4.22 -1.22 21.78
CA GLN A 132 -3.45 -1.01 23.00
C GLN A 132 -3.78 -2.10 24.02
N LYS A 133 -2.75 -2.67 24.65
CA LYS A 133 -2.88 -3.57 25.81
C LYS A 133 -1.99 -3.06 26.93
N GLY A 134 -2.60 -2.44 27.95
CA GLY A 134 -1.86 -1.84 29.06
C GLY A 134 -0.89 -0.77 28.55
N THR A 135 0.41 -1.00 28.76
CA THR A 135 1.51 -0.10 28.40
C THR A 135 2.02 -0.29 26.98
N ASN A 136 1.50 -1.29 26.27
CA ASN A 136 1.95 -1.67 24.94
C ASN A 136 0.96 -1.20 23.88
N LEU A 137 1.49 -0.51 22.87
CA LEU A 137 0.77 -0.15 21.66
C LEU A 137 1.20 -1.06 20.52
N PHE A 138 0.23 -1.66 19.85
CA PHE A 138 0.42 -2.50 18.68
C PHE A 138 -0.11 -1.81 17.44
N ILE A 139 0.70 -1.76 16.38
CA ILE A 139 0.30 -1.29 15.06
C ILE A 139 0.60 -2.40 14.05
N ARG A 140 -0.39 -2.76 13.23
CA ARG A 140 -0.33 -3.93 12.36
C ARG A 140 -0.84 -3.56 10.97
N SER A 141 -0.12 -3.94 9.92
CA SER A 141 -0.58 -3.91 8.53
C SER A 141 -1.01 -5.31 8.10
N ILE A 142 -2.32 -5.49 7.93
CA ILE A 142 -2.94 -6.77 7.60
C ILE A 142 -3.24 -6.77 6.09
N PRO A 143 -2.61 -7.63 5.29
CA PRO A 143 -2.79 -7.63 3.84
C PRO A 143 -4.18 -8.13 3.46
N TYR A 144 -4.78 -7.52 2.44
CA TYR A 144 -6.07 -7.97 1.89
C TYR A 144 -5.95 -9.17 0.94
N PHE A 145 -4.80 -9.31 0.28
CA PHE A 145 -4.57 -10.27 -0.79
C PHE A 145 -3.68 -11.43 -0.35
N LYS A 146 -3.89 -12.61 -0.97
CA LYS A 146 -3.16 -13.83 -0.61
C LYS A 146 -1.68 -13.69 -0.94
N GLY A 147 -0.84 -14.30 -0.11
CA GLY A 147 0.59 -14.41 -0.37
C GLY A 147 1.38 -13.11 -0.15
N THR A 148 0.73 -12.02 0.28
CA THR A 148 1.41 -10.81 0.74
C THR A 148 1.73 -10.95 2.23
N ALA A 149 2.93 -10.59 2.65
CA ALA A 149 3.28 -10.54 4.07
C ALA A 149 2.71 -9.29 4.76
N GLY A 150 2.17 -9.46 5.97
CA GLY A 150 1.83 -8.37 6.89
C GLY A 150 3.02 -7.98 7.76
N THR A 151 2.94 -6.81 8.38
CA THR A 151 3.93 -6.31 9.35
C THR A 151 3.22 -5.95 10.64
N SER A 152 3.76 -6.36 11.78
CA SER A 152 3.33 -5.93 13.11
C SER A 152 4.47 -5.18 13.79
N ALA A 153 4.12 -4.17 14.58
CA ALA A 153 5.02 -3.48 15.48
C ALA A 153 4.36 -3.30 16.83
N CYS A 154 5.21 -3.24 17.85
CA CYS A 154 4.84 -3.07 19.25
C CYS A 154 5.75 -1.99 19.85
N PHE A 155 5.18 -1.06 20.60
CA PHE A 155 5.88 -0.05 21.38
C PHE A 155 5.46 -0.14 22.84
N ASN A 156 6.42 -0.26 23.75
CA ASN A 156 6.17 -0.26 25.18
C ASN A 156 6.48 1.13 25.76
N SER A 157 5.46 1.77 26.34
CA SER A 157 5.56 3.11 26.91
C SER A 157 6.43 3.23 28.16
N ILE A 158 6.63 2.14 28.91
CA ILE A 158 7.47 2.14 30.12
C ILE A 158 8.94 1.94 29.76
N THR A 159 9.25 0.93 28.93
CA THR A 159 10.63 0.57 28.59
C THR A 159 11.16 1.37 27.41
N GLY A 160 10.29 2.00 26.62
CA GLY A 160 10.66 2.70 25.39
C GLY A 160 11.04 1.79 24.23
N THR A 161 10.83 0.47 24.35
CA THR A 161 11.26 -0.50 23.33
C THR A 161 10.28 -0.57 22.16
N ILE A 162 10.83 -0.62 20.94
CA ILE A 162 10.07 -0.90 19.71
C ILE A 162 10.49 -2.25 19.15
N THR A 163 9.53 -3.15 18.96
CA THR A 163 9.72 -4.45 18.30
C THR A 163 8.92 -4.49 17.02
N THR A 164 9.52 -4.86 15.90
CA THR A 164 8.84 -5.04 14.61
C THR A 164 9.02 -6.47 14.10
N GLY A 165 7.98 -7.04 13.51
CA GLY A 165 8.02 -8.38 12.94
C GLY A 165 7.13 -8.48 11.69
N THR A 166 7.43 -9.44 10.84
CA THR A 166 6.62 -9.77 9.67
C THR A 166 5.85 -11.06 9.91
N PHE A 167 4.62 -11.15 9.43
CA PHE A 167 3.80 -12.34 9.54
C PHE A 167 3.12 -12.66 8.21
N LYS A 168 2.76 -13.92 8.00
CA LYS A 168 1.93 -14.36 6.86
C LYS A 168 0.56 -14.75 7.41
N THR A 169 -0.50 -14.21 6.83
CA THR A 169 -1.87 -14.56 7.22
C THR A 169 -2.22 -15.95 6.70
N ARG A 170 -2.99 -16.73 7.48
CA ARG A 170 -3.50 -18.04 7.04
C ARG A 170 -4.72 -17.77 6.16
N ASP A 171 -4.52 -17.93 4.86
CA ASP A 171 -5.50 -17.62 3.81
C ASP A 171 -5.95 -16.15 3.74
N SER A 172 -6.18 -15.70 2.50
CA SER A 172 -6.55 -14.32 2.21
C SER A 172 -7.98 -14.02 2.59
N TYR A 173 -8.16 -12.92 3.31
CA TYR A 173 -9.43 -12.34 3.74
C TYR A 173 -10.43 -12.10 2.58
N TYR A 174 -9.97 -12.09 1.32
CA TYR A 174 -10.79 -11.97 0.11
C TYR A 174 -10.66 -13.14 -0.89
N SER A 175 -10.31 -14.35 -0.45
CA SER A 175 -10.44 -15.53 -1.32
C SER A 175 -11.91 -15.92 -1.48
N GLY A 176 -12.63 -15.21 -2.34
CA GLY A 176 -13.97 -15.62 -2.73
C GLY A 176 -14.90 -14.45 -2.99
N GLU A 177 -15.53 -14.49 -4.15
CA GLU A 177 -16.73 -13.75 -4.49
C GLU A 177 -17.75 -13.85 -3.35
N LYS A 178 -18.16 -12.69 -2.81
CA LYS A 178 -19.28 -12.41 -1.87
C LYS A 178 -18.89 -12.03 -0.43
N ARG A 179 -19.16 -10.75 -0.16
CA ARG A 179 -19.75 -10.15 1.05
C ARG A 179 -19.04 -10.41 2.38
N SER A 180 -18.37 -9.34 2.84
CA SER A 180 -18.32 -8.90 4.25
C SER A 180 -18.08 -10.01 5.27
N VAL A 181 -16.82 -10.44 5.40
CA VAL A 181 -16.39 -11.24 6.55
C VAL A 181 -15.98 -10.27 7.65
N GLY A 182 -16.57 -10.39 8.84
CA GLY A 182 -16.21 -9.60 10.01
C GLY A 182 -14.72 -9.69 10.34
N ILE A 183 -14.20 -8.63 10.92
CA ILE A 183 -12.77 -8.41 11.15
C ILE A 183 -12.31 -9.22 12.37
N ASN A 184 -12.24 -10.55 12.28
CA ASN A 184 -11.66 -11.36 13.36
C ASN A 184 -10.15 -11.49 13.12
N THR A 185 -9.44 -10.45 13.56
CA THR A 185 -8.08 -10.10 13.13
C THR A 185 -7.01 -10.49 14.16
N ASN A 186 -7.40 -11.23 15.21
CA ASN A 186 -6.55 -11.49 16.36
C ASN A 186 -5.90 -12.88 16.33
N ASP A 187 -6.52 -13.86 15.66
CA ASP A 187 -6.11 -15.27 15.83
C ASP A 187 -4.87 -15.67 15.02
N ASP A 188 -4.52 -14.93 13.96
CA ASP A 188 -3.39 -15.24 13.07
C ASP A 188 -2.20 -14.27 13.17
N VAL A 189 -2.31 -13.22 13.98
CA VAL A 189 -1.26 -12.18 14.02
C VAL A 189 -0.46 -12.31 15.31
N PRO A 190 0.84 -12.69 15.24
CA PRO A 190 1.65 -12.94 16.42
C PRO A 190 1.66 -11.71 17.33
N GLU A 191 1.36 -11.91 18.60
CA GLU A 191 1.60 -10.91 19.64
C GLU A 191 3.11 -10.79 19.81
N LEU A 192 3.65 -9.68 19.29
CA LEU A 192 5.05 -9.35 19.51
C LEU A 192 5.22 -9.02 20.99
N ASN A 193 6.21 -9.62 21.63
CA ASN A 193 6.63 -9.20 22.96
C ASN A 193 7.45 -7.92 22.82
N CYS A 194 6.77 -6.81 23.11
CA CYS A 194 7.36 -5.63 23.71
C CYS A 194 6.72 -5.46 25.10
#